data_AF-A0A7E4V1G3-F1
#
_entry.id   AF-A0A7E4V1G3-F1
#
_cell.length_a   1.000
_cell.length_b   1.000
_cell.length_c   1.000
_cell.angle_alpha   90.00
_cell.angle_beta   90.00
_cell.angle_gamma   90.00
#
_symmetry.space_group_name_H-M   'P 1'
#
loop_
_entity.id
_entity.type
_entity.pdbx_description
1 polymer ?
#
loop_
_entity_poly.entity_id
_entity_poly.type
_entity_poly.pdbx_seq_one_letter_code
_entity_poly.pdbx_strand_id
1 'polypeptide(L)'
;MTTAFLRSNPENVIYEDDYVRLSEDLLVIKRYFFPLMRPKYIRTAALSVAYYDDIDSAKYANLRTWGKSTETGVYWAFDYQRCLSSTTTKPDAHKRAYVVVDIEDGVRKGFTCCDIKHFIECLTSVAPMSLIVIDNLRISKP
;
A
#
# COMPACT_ATOMS: atom_id res chain seq x y z
N MET A 1 -17.74 24.92 4.80
CA MET A 1 -17.47 23.78 3.91
C MET A 1 -17.03 22.62 4.78
N THR A 2 -17.94 21.67 5.04
CA THR A 2 -17.77 20.62 6.04
C THR A 2 -17.03 19.43 5.43
N THR A 3 -15.79 19.20 5.83
CA THR A 3 -15.04 17.99 5.50
C THR A 3 -15.68 16.83 6.26
N ALA A 4 -16.58 16.09 5.61
CA ALA A 4 -17.08 14.84 6.15
C ALA A 4 -15.89 13.88 6.29
N PHE A 5 -15.50 13.60 7.53
CA PHE A 5 -14.59 12.50 7.83
C PHE A 5 -15.28 11.20 7.42
N LEU A 6 -14.86 10.63 6.28
CA LEU A 6 -15.25 9.30 5.86
C LEU A 6 -14.65 8.30 6.87
N ARG A 7 -15.34 8.07 7.99
CA ARG A 7 -15.12 6.89 8.82
C ARG A 7 -15.74 5.73 8.06
N SER A 8 -14.92 4.79 7.61
CA SER A 8 -15.44 3.49 7.18
C SER A 8 -16.16 2.88 8.37
N ASN A 9 -17.40 2.42 8.15
CA ASN A 9 -18.11 1.64 9.14
C ASN A 9 -17.33 0.32 9.33
N PRO A 10 -16.95 -0.09 10.56
CA PRO A 10 -16.13 -1.28 10.77
C PRO A 10 -16.77 -2.57 10.22
N GLU A 11 -18.09 -2.57 10.02
CA GLU A 11 -18.89 -3.65 9.45
C GLU A 11 -18.59 -3.96 7.96
N ASN A 12 -17.95 -3.05 7.22
CA ASN A 12 -17.71 -3.19 5.77
C ASN A 12 -16.24 -3.45 5.40
N VAL A 13 -15.43 -3.91 6.36
CA VAL A 13 -14.02 -4.23 6.13
C VAL A 13 -13.92 -5.62 5.52
N ILE A 14 -13.36 -5.70 4.30
CA ILE A 14 -13.18 -6.96 3.57
C ILE A 14 -11.75 -7.50 3.68
N TYR A 15 -10.78 -6.63 4.01
CA TYR A 15 -9.41 -7.03 4.28
C TYR A 15 -8.78 -6.06 5.29
N GLU A 16 -8.01 -6.59 6.24
CA GLU A 16 -7.26 -5.77 7.18
C GLU A 16 -5.99 -6.48 7.68
N ASP A 17 -4.87 -5.75 7.70
CA ASP A 17 -3.63 -6.15 8.35
C ASP A 17 -3.01 -4.96 9.12
N ASP A 18 -1.78 -5.09 9.63
CA ASP A 18 -1.10 -4.05 10.40
C ASP A 18 -0.85 -2.73 9.64
N TYR A 19 -0.84 -2.77 8.31
CA TYR A 19 -0.41 -1.69 7.44
C TYR A 19 -1.57 -1.08 6.64
N VAL A 20 -2.54 -1.90 6.26
CA VAL A 20 -3.63 -1.51 5.37
C VAL A 20 -4.97 -2.06 5.84
N ARG A 21 -6.03 -1.32 5.55
CA ARG A 21 -7.43 -1.75 5.68
C ARG A 21 -8.14 -1.45 4.38
N LEU A 22 -8.91 -2.39 3.89
CA LEU A 22 -9.73 -2.26 2.70
C LEU A 22 -11.18 -2.55 3.04
N SER A 23 -12.04 -1.69 2.53
CA SER A 23 -13.50 -1.79 2.56
C SER A 23 -14.03 -1.51 1.15
N GLU A 24 -15.32 -1.68 0.93
CA GLU A 24 -15.97 -1.44 -0.37
C GLU A 24 -15.62 -0.06 -0.95
N ASP A 25 -15.67 0.99 -0.13
CA ASP A 25 -15.47 2.37 -0.60
C ASP A 25 -14.06 2.91 -0.39
N LEU A 26 -13.30 2.32 0.54
CA LEU A 26 -12.05 2.92 1.03
C LEU A 26 -10.91 1.91 1.17
N LEU A 27 -9.77 2.31 0.62
CA LEU A 27 -8.45 1.82 0.95
C LEU A 27 -7.80 2.78 1.96
N VAL A 28 -7.43 2.25 3.13
CA VAL A 28 -6.83 3.00 4.23
C VAL A 28 -5.42 2.50 4.49
N ILE A 29 -4.43 3.35 4.26
CA ILE A 29 -3.02 3.07 4.58
C ILE A 29 -2.74 3.65 5.98
N LYS A 30 -2.53 2.78 6.98
CA LYS A 30 -2.67 3.13 8.42
C LYS A 30 -1.61 4.10 8.97
N ARG A 31 -0.40 4.13 8.41
CA ARG A 31 0.74 4.94 8.90
C ARG A 31 1.42 5.72 7.77
N TYR A 32 0.65 6.52 7.06
CA TYR A 32 1.10 7.09 5.79
C TYR A 32 1.89 8.40 5.95
N PHE A 33 1.32 9.44 6.56
CA PHE A 33 1.90 10.79 6.53
C PHE A 33 2.99 11.00 7.56
N PHE A 34 4.22 11.27 7.11
CA PHE A 34 5.31 11.76 7.96
C PHE A 34 5.05 13.21 8.43
N PRO A 35 5.35 13.55 9.69
CA PRO A 35 5.88 12.71 10.78
C PRO A 35 4.79 12.11 11.69
N LEU A 36 3.52 12.39 11.43
CA LEU A 36 2.43 12.16 12.39
C LEU A 36 1.80 10.75 12.30
N MET A 37 2.29 9.88 11.41
CA MET A 37 1.73 8.55 11.13
C MET A 37 0.22 8.57 10.84
N ARG A 38 -0.32 9.68 10.34
CA ARG A 38 -1.74 9.76 10.03
C ARG A 38 -2.07 8.83 8.86
N PRO A 39 -3.24 8.16 8.90
CA PRO A 39 -3.66 7.31 7.80
C PRO A 39 -3.93 8.12 6.53
N LYS A 40 -3.69 7.50 5.38
CA LYS A 40 -4.15 7.99 4.08
C LYS A 40 -5.39 7.22 3.68
N TYR A 41 -6.44 7.96 3.36
CA TYR A 41 -7.69 7.42 2.83
C TYR A 41 -7.70 7.61 1.33
N ILE A 42 -8.06 6.56 0.60
CA ILE A 42 -8.17 6.53 -0.84
C ILE A 42 -9.51 5.90 -1.17
N ARG A 43 -10.32 6.54 -2.02
CA ARG A 43 -11.53 5.90 -2.52
C ARG A 43 -11.15 4.76 -3.45
N THR A 44 -11.72 3.59 -3.26
CA THR A 44 -11.49 2.43 -4.15
C THR A 44 -11.80 2.79 -5.60
N ALA A 45 -12.88 3.54 -5.82
CA ALA A 45 -13.28 4.07 -7.13
C ALA A 45 -12.24 4.99 -7.83
N ALA A 46 -11.23 5.50 -7.11
CA ALA A 46 -10.20 6.36 -7.66
C ALA A 46 -8.92 5.60 -8.07
N LEU A 47 -8.84 4.30 -7.81
CA LEU A 47 -7.66 3.49 -8.12
C LEU A 47 -7.56 3.27 -9.63
N SER A 48 -6.42 3.65 -10.20
CA SER A 48 -6.11 3.43 -11.62
C SER A 48 -5.17 2.24 -11.81
N VAL A 49 -4.12 2.15 -10.99
CA VAL A 49 -3.10 1.10 -11.09
C VAL A 49 -2.70 0.59 -9.71
N ALA A 50 -2.56 -0.72 -9.56
CA ALA A 50 -1.98 -1.38 -8.41
C ALA A 50 -0.79 -2.25 -8.83
N TYR A 51 0.40 -1.91 -8.33
CA TYR A 51 1.60 -2.69 -8.49
C TYR A 51 1.89 -3.46 -7.21
N TYR A 52 2.33 -4.70 -7.32
CA TYR A 52 2.82 -5.45 -6.17
C TYR A 52 4.02 -6.31 -6.51
N ASP A 53 4.78 -6.67 -5.47
CA ASP A 53 5.87 -7.63 -5.55
C ASP A 53 6.16 -8.19 -4.17
N ASP A 54 6.60 -9.44 -4.13
CA ASP A 54 6.99 -10.09 -2.89
C ASP A 54 8.24 -9.40 -2.33
N ILE A 55 8.42 -9.48 -1.01
CA ILE A 55 9.63 -8.92 -0.39
C ILE A 55 10.84 -9.76 -0.78
N ASP A 56 11.54 -9.33 -1.82
CA ASP A 56 12.92 -9.70 -2.08
C ASP A 56 13.86 -8.63 -1.49
N SER A 57 14.59 -9.01 -0.44
CA SER A 57 15.54 -8.16 0.26
C SER A 57 16.64 -7.59 -0.63
N ALA A 58 17.01 -8.26 -1.73
CA ALA A 58 18.05 -7.79 -2.64
C ALA A 58 17.53 -6.73 -3.62
N LYS A 59 16.29 -6.89 -4.09
CA LYS A 59 15.67 -6.00 -5.08
C LYS A 59 15.29 -4.63 -4.52
N TYR A 60 15.06 -4.56 -3.21
CA TYR A 60 14.43 -3.42 -2.55
C TYR A 60 15.23 -2.83 -1.38
N ALA A 61 16.52 -3.15 -1.26
CA ALA A 61 17.40 -2.62 -0.21
C ALA A 61 17.41 -1.07 -0.12
N ASN A 62 17.10 -0.39 -1.23
CA ASN A 62 17.04 1.07 -1.31
C ASN A 62 15.63 1.66 -1.11
N LEU A 63 14.61 0.83 -0.81
CA LEU A 63 13.27 1.35 -0.52
C LEU A 63 13.31 2.15 0.79
N ARG A 64 12.72 3.35 0.74
CA ARG A 64 12.61 4.20 1.93
C ARG A 64 11.75 3.53 3.00
N THR A 65 12.18 3.66 4.25
CA THR A 65 11.39 3.29 5.44
C THR A 65 10.10 4.08 5.54
N TRP A 66 10.12 5.35 5.10
CA TRP A 66 9.00 6.29 5.15
C TRP A 66 9.26 7.50 4.24
N GLY A 67 8.20 8.05 3.65
CA GLY A 67 8.23 9.34 2.96
C GLY A 67 8.46 9.21 1.46
N LYS A 68 8.63 10.36 0.79
CA LYS A 68 8.79 10.45 -0.65
C LYS A 68 10.16 9.93 -1.09
N SER A 69 10.19 8.90 -1.92
CA SER A 69 11.37 8.48 -2.68
C SER A 69 11.58 9.46 -3.83
N THR A 70 12.78 10.05 -3.87
CA THR A 70 13.20 11.00 -4.90
C THR A 70 13.39 10.36 -6.26
N GLU A 71 13.73 9.07 -6.29
CA GLU A 71 14.03 8.34 -7.54
C GLU A 71 12.77 7.82 -8.23
N THR A 72 11.78 7.42 -7.45
CA THR A 72 10.60 6.69 -7.95
C THR A 72 9.32 7.54 -7.95
N GLY A 73 9.32 8.69 -7.28
CA GLY A 73 8.10 9.47 -7.07
C GLY A 73 7.05 8.79 -6.18
N VAL A 74 7.38 7.63 -5.59
CA VAL A 74 6.52 6.92 -4.65
C VAL A 74 6.70 7.52 -3.25
N TYR A 75 5.60 7.83 -2.59
CA TYR A 75 5.60 8.15 -1.17
C TYR A 75 5.19 6.91 -0.38
N TRP A 76 6.14 6.40 0.40
CA TRP A 76 6.01 5.18 1.19
C TRP A 76 5.43 5.46 2.57
N ALA A 77 4.50 4.63 3.01
CA ALA A 77 4.06 4.56 4.40
C ALA A 77 5.17 4.04 5.32
N PHE A 78 5.07 4.35 6.60
CA PHE A 78 6.04 3.89 7.59
C PHE A 78 6.02 2.38 7.77
N ASP A 79 7.17 1.75 7.59
CA ASP A 79 7.40 0.37 7.97
C ASP A 79 8.88 0.17 8.35
N TYR A 80 9.19 0.24 9.66
CA TYR A 80 10.56 0.08 10.13
C TYR A 80 11.15 -1.31 9.81
N GLN A 81 10.31 -2.34 9.70
CA GLN A 81 10.76 -3.70 9.41
C GLN A 81 11.27 -3.84 7.97
N ARG A 82 10.87 -2.93 7.07
CA ARG A 82 11.38 -2.84 5.70
C ARG A 82 12.90 -2.63 5.63
N CYS A 83 13.48 -1.98 6.65
CA CYS A 83 14.91 -1.71 6.72
C CYS A 83 15.69 -2.66 7.64
N LEU A 84 15.01 -3.60 8.32
CA LEU A 84 15.64 -4.57 9.22
C LEU A 84 15.95 -5.90 8.51
N SER A 85 16.18 -5.85 7.19
CA SER A 85 16.21 -7.00 6.26
C SER A 85 17.37 -7.99 6.44
N SER A 86 18.00 -8.12 7.61
CA SER A 86 19.09 -9.10 7.83
C SER A 86 18.91 -10.06 8.99
N THR A 87 17.83 -10.00 9.79
CA THR A 87 17.81 -10.80 11.04
C THR A 87 16.47 -11.41 11.45
N THR A 88 15.38 -11.18 10.71
CA THR A 88 14.08 -11.73 11.11
C THR A 88 13.90 -13.17 10.63
N THR A 89 14.31 -14.10 11.48
CA THR A 89 13.83 -15.50 11.58
C THR A 89 12.34 -15.57 11.93
N LYS A 90 11.49 -14.73 11.33
CA LYS A 90 10.04 -14.81 11.51
C LYS A 90 9.47 -15.71 10.42
N PRO A 91 8.72 -16.78 10.77
CA PRO A 91 8.11 -17.68 9.79
C PRO A 91 7.19 -16.98 8.78
N ASP A 92 6.68 -15.79 9.12
CA ASP A 92 5.75 -15.02 8.28
C ASP A 92 6.40 -13.93 7.41
N ALA A 93 7.74 -13.82 7.39
CA ALA A 93 8.43 -12.85 6.51
C ALA A 93 8.08 -13.08 5.02
N HIS A 94 7.82 -14.33 4.64
CA HIS A 94 7.43 -14.74 3.30
C HIS A 94 5.99 -14.36 2.89
N LYS A 95 5.16 -13.85 3.82
CA LYS A 95 3.78 -13.47 3.49
C LYS A 95 3.65 -12.00 3.10
N ARG A 96 4.69 -11.21 3.32
CA ARG A 96 4.65 -9.77 3.10
C ARG A 96 5.02 -9.40 1.67
N ALA A 97 4.36 -8.37 1.16
CA ALA A 97 4.61 -7.79 -0.15
C ALA A 97 4.68 -6.26 -0.07
N TYR A 98 5.33 -5.66 -1.04
CA TYR A 98 5.29 -4.22 -1.26
C TYR A 98 4.20 -3.91 -2.28
N VAL A 99 3.33 -2.97 -1.93
CA VAL A 99 2.23 -2.53 -2.79
C VAL A 99 2.41 -1.06 -3.10
N VAL A 100 2.19 -0.68 -4.36
CA VAL A 100 2.13 0.71 -4.79
C VAL A 100 0.82 0.92 -5.53
N VAL A 101 0.01 1.87 -5.08
CA VAL A 101 -1.22 2.26 -5.80
C VAL A 101 -1.09 3.65 -6.41
N ASP A 102 -1.66 3.81 -7.58
CA ASP A 102 -1.80 5.07 -8.29
C ASP A 102 -3.27 5.48 -8.38
N ILE A 103 -3.51 6.78 -8.25
CA ILE A 103 -4.83 7.43 -8.44
C ILE A 103 -4.69 8.66 -9.35
N GLU A 104 -3.58 8.75 -10.08
CA GLU A 104 -3.27 9.80 -11.06
C GLU A 104 -3.19 11.21 -10.47
N ASP A 105 -2.93 11.34 -9.17
CA ASP A 105 -2.76 12.65 -8.49
C ASP A 105 -1.29 13.15 -8.48
N GLY A 106 -0.41 12.50 -9.24
CA GLY A 106 1.01 12.83 -9.36
C GLY A 106 1.91 12.27 -8.25
N VAL A 107 1.37 11.54 -7.26
CA VAL A 107 2.18 10.86 -6.24
C VAL A 107 1.68 9.44 -6.03
N ARG A 108 2.52 8.44 -6.28
CA ARG A 108 2.19 7.02 -6.04
C ARG A 108 2.27 6.68 -4.56
N LYS A 109 1.36 5.83 -4.04
CA LYS A 109 1.24 5.52 -2.60
C LYS A 109 1.80 4.12 -2.37
N GLY A 110 2.96 4.04 -1.73
CA GLY A 110 3.60 2.79 -1.37
C GLY A 110 3.26 2.36 0.05
N PHE A 111 3.02 1.07 0.27
CA PHE A 111 2.82 0.47 1.60
C PHE A 111 3.24 -1.00 1.61
N THR A 112 3.15 -1.64 2.78
CA THR A 112 3.40 -3.07 2.97
C THR A 112 2.06 -3.78 3.13
N CYS A 113 1.95 -5.01 2.67
CA CYS A 113 0.78 -5.86 2.82
C CYS A 113 1.22 -7.23 3.35
N CYS A 114 0.43 -7.87 4.22
CA CYS A 114 0.79 -9.14 4.87
C CYS A 114 0.22 -10.40 4.20
N ASP A 115 -0.78 -10.28 3.33
CA ASP A 115 -1.25 -11.38 2.48
C ASP A 115 -1.63 -10.79 1.12
N ILE A 116 -0.66 -10.77 0.20
CA ILE A 116 -0.83 -10.08 -1.07
C ILE A 116 -1.90 -10.71 -1.97
N LYS A 117 -2.05 -12.04 -1.92
CA LYS A 117 -3.02 -12.74 -2.75
C LYS A 117 -4.43 -12.38 -2.32
N HIS A 118 -4.72 -12.53 -1.02
CA HIS A 118 -6.02 -12.18 -0.47
C HIS A 118 -6.31 -10.68 -0.63
N PHE A 119 -5.30 -9.81 -0.44
CA PHE A 119 -5.46 -8.38 -0.65
C PHE A 119 -5.84 -8.02 -2.09
N ILE A 120 -5.16 -8.59 -3.10
CA ILE A 120 -5.46 -8.31 -4.51
C ILE A 120 -6.82 -8.88 -4.93
N GLU A 121 -7.20 -10.06 -4.42
CA GLU A 121 -8.55 -10.61 -4.62
C GLU A 121 -9.62 -9.65 -4.08
N CYS A 122 -9.46 -9.19 -2.83
CA CYS A 122 -10.37 -8.21 -2.24
C CYS A 122 -10.35 -6.87 -3.01
N LEU A 123 -9.17 -6.37 -3.39
CA LEU A 123 -9.02 -5.09 -4.09
C LEU A 123 -9.74 -5.10 -5.44
N THR A 124 -9.55 -6.17 -6.22
CA THR A 124 -10.19 -6.30 -7.54
C THR A 124 -11.70 -6.49 -7.44
N SER A 125 -12.22 -7.00 -6.32
CA SER A 125 -13.67 -7.12 -6.08
C SER A 125 -14.38 -5.78 -5.85
N VAL A 126 -13.66 -4.74 -5.40
CA VAL A 126 -14.24 -3.44 -5.03
C VAL A 126 -13.72 -2.25 -5.85
N ALA A 127 -12.62 -2.43 -6.57
CA ALA A 127 -12.05 -1.41 -7.44
C ALA A 127 -12.83 -1.30 -8.78
N PRO A 128 -12.68 -0.19 -9.51
CA PRO A 128 -13.22 -0.06 -10.86
C PRO A 128 -12.75 -1.20 -11.78
N MET A 129 -13.60 -1.57 -12.74
CA MET A 129 -13.20 -2.52 -13.81
C MET A 129 -11.99 -2.04 -14.62
N SER A 130 -11.68 -0.75 -14.59
CA SER A 130 -10.52 -0.15 -15.24
C SER A 130 -9.22 -0.28 -14.43
N LEU A 131 -9.26 -0.82 -13.21
CA LEU A 131 -8.05 -1.02 -12.40
C LEU A 131 -7.08 -1.96 -13.13
N ILE A 132 -5.85 -1.48 -13.34
CA ILE A 132 -4.77 -2.30 -13.88
C ILE A 132 -3.97 -2.87 -12.69
N VAL A 133 -3.85 -4.20 -12.63
CA VAL A 133 -3.04 -4.89 -11.62
C VAL A 133 -1.77 -5.44 -12.27
N ILE A 134 -0.61 -5.13 -11.69
CA ILE A 134 0.71 -5.50 -12.23
C ILE A 134 1.51 -6.25 -11.15
N ASP A 135 1.80 -7.52 -11.43
CA ASP A 135 2.46 -8.48 -10.55
C ASP A 135 4.00 -8.44 -10.63
N ASN A 136 4.58 -7.26 -10.81
CA ASN A 136 6.02 -7.08 -10.91
C ASN A 136 6.32 -5.61 -10.64
N LEU A 137 6.66 -5.26 -9.39
CA LEU A 137 6.94 -3.88 -9.01
C LEU A 137 8.28 -3.43 -9.60
N ARG A 138 8.24 -3.04 -10.89
CA ARG A 138 9.30 -2.33 -11.59
C ARG A 138 8.98 -0.84 -11.57
N ILE A 139 9.46 -0.15 -10.55
CA ILE A 139 9.25 1.30 -10.46
C ILE A 139 10.33 1.98 -11.28
N SER A 140 10.05 2.25 -12.56
CA SER A 140 10.91 3.10 -13.40
C SER A 140 10.72 4.58 -13.03
N LYS A 141 11.72 5.39 -13.40
CA LYS A 141 11.62 6.85 -13.35
C LYS A 141 10.40 7.31 -14.19
N PRO A 142 9.69 8.36 -13.76
CA PRO A 142 8.69 9.01 -14.60
C PRO A 142 9.33 9.58 -15.87
#